data_AF-A0ABD0JC62-F1
#
_entry.id   AF-A0ABD0JC62-F1
#
_cell.length_a   1.000
_cell.length_b   1.000
_cell.length_c   1.000
_cell.angle_alpha   90.00
_cell.angle_beta   90.00
_cell.angle_gamma   90.00
#
_symmetry.space_group_name_H-M   'P 1'
#
loop_
_entity.id
_entity.type
_entity.pdbx_description
1 polymer ?
#
loop_
_entity_poly.entity_id
_entity_poly.type
_entity_poly.pdbx_seq_one_letter_code
_entity_poly.pdbx_strand_id
1 'polypeptide(L)'
;MFAQVNITTPKLRQNRGRVELRLHVSANQPLSKMIRTSYTNPTKGKLLDGIRVVAEDDIAVFVNNPSNNATGVTSILSTASLGTHYTFPSIPRTFDGQVSICIGNLDKENRVWVTLPQTSNGAPVSLEFKNTWYGPGQKFKVELQSYEFADIRDVASNGDLTGAVITSDWPVAVFSAAVFHMTNIRTIRPGPPQDDKDIIIENIPPQKSWGKTFVVTASPSTTPGDFIKVLAGDSDVTIWFSTLNVCSLRKAGDFCVLDVPPNRSFTITANKPVEVVQYRSSFTDDSAPFMFLVPPVESYGKEFTVPIIFNKQYVIGSQNYIVLITHVCHADRVTIRHSYTPQQKTYASKLSSWQPVADGTYVTSHVKVEVGYVTIAVEPSDDPVEDEMAVVGGFFFGQGPHKAYAAPLGLHMTPGKKVFQFSLPDDRQRNAKGKEPVIDGHSKLVARDKLPLTFPLDAREMTSRVACHHECWTMPNCLYVAYSKARNADSSDCRLFGPTAQCSGLKDSPGFLLYKLSK
;
A
#
# COMPACT_ATOMS: atom_id res chain seq x y z
N MET A 1 8.59 24.81 -7.04
CA MET A 1 9.56 25.42 -6.09
C MET A 1 10.66 24.40 -5.85
N PHE A 2 11.90 24.82 -5.61
CA PHE A 2 12.99 23.92 -5.24
C PHE A 2 13.15 23.91 -3.72
N ALA A 3 13.33 22.73 -3.15
CA ALA A 3 13.67 22.54 -1.75
C ALA A 3 15.18 22.27 -1.62
N GLN A 4 15.86 22.99 -0.75
CA GLN A 4 17.24 22.65 -0.38
C GLN A 4 17.22 21.43 0.55
N VAL A 5 18.08 20.45 0.27
CA VAL A 5 18.19 19.20 1.03
C VAL A 5 19.64 19.00 1.47
N ASN A 6 19.83 18.83 2.77
CA ASN A 6 21.11 18.53 3.41
C ASN A 6 21.14 17.06 3.85
N ILE A 7 22.09 16.29 3.33
CA ILE A 7 22.29 14.88 3.69
C ILE A 7 23.61 14.75 4.44
N THR A 8 23.56 14.20 5.65
CA THR A 8 24.74 14.07 6.53
C THR A 8 24.78 12.70 7.22
N THR A 9 25.96 12.28 7.66
CA THR A 9 26.14 11.12 8.56
C THR A 9 26.74 11.59 9.90
N PRO A 10 25.91 12.03 10.87
CA PRO A 10 26.38 12.83 12.01
C PRO A 10 27.39 12.14 12.93
N LYS A 11 27.32 10.81 13.06
CA LYS A 11 28.15 10.00 13.97
C LYS A 11 29.27 9.24 13.26
N LEU A 12 29.32 9.30 11.93
CA LEU A 12 30.24 8.53 11.11
C LEU A 12 31.57 9.30 10.97
N ARG A 13 32.69 8.64 11.27
CA ARG A 13 34.03 9.26 11.22
C ARG A 13 34.46 9.51 9.77
N GLN A 14 35.30 10.53 9.53
CA GLN A 14 35.77 10.87 8.17
C GLN A 14 36.42 9.68 7.45
N ASN A 15 37.31 8.95 8.12
CA ASN A 15 37.97 7.76 7.57
C ASN A 15 37.07 6.53 7.39
N ARG A 16 35.76 6.65 7.67
CA ARG A 16 34.76 5.59 7.51
C ARG A 16 33.70 5.94 6.45
N GLY A 17 33.90 7.02 5.70
CA GLY A 17 32.97 7.46 4.65
C GLY A 17 31.91 8.44 5.13
N ARG A 18 32.30 9.42 5.97
CA ARG A 18 31.39 10.51 6.37
C ARG A 18 30.84 11.22 5.13
N VAL A 19 29.53 11.42 5.10
CA VAL A 19 28.82 12.13 4.02
C VAL A 19 28.37 13.50 4.52
N GLU A 20 28.53 14.50 3.67
CA GLU A 20 27.96 15.84 3.81
C GLU A 20 27.66 16.38 2.41
N LEU A 21 26.38 16.44 2.06
CA LEU A 21 25.91 16.83 0.73
C LEU A 21 24.82 17.88 0.86
N ARG A 22 24.82 18.84 -0.06
CA ARG A 22 23.73 19.80 -0.25
C ARG A 22 23.19 19.67 -1.67
N LEU A 23 21.90 19.49 -1.79
CA LEU A 23 21.19 19.24 -3.03
C LEU A 23 19.99 20.19 -3.14
N HIS A 24 19.49 20.40 -4.35
CA HIS A 24 18.21 21.04 -4.58
C HIS A 24 17.31 20.05 -5.32
N VAL A 25 16.10 19.85 -4.81
CA VAL A 25 15.13 18.91 -5.40
C VAL A 25 13.81 19.62 -5.63
N SER A 26 13.02 19.11 -6.59
CA SER A 26 11.62 19.49 -6.75
C SER A 26 10.85 18.31 -7.31
N ALA A 27 9.50 18.36 -7.26
CA ALA A 27 8.66 17.32 -7.86
C ALA A 27 8.99 17.05 -9.33
N ASN A 28 9.35 18.10 -10.09
CA ASN A 28 9.71 18.00 -11.51
C ASN A 28 11.19 17.66 -11.75
N GLN A 29 12.03 17.72 -10.72
CA GLN A 29 13.45 17.39 -10.78
C GLN A 29 13.84 16.52 -9.58
N PRO A 30 13.32 15.29 -9.51
CA PRO A 30 13.73 14.32 -8.50
C PRO A 30 15.18 13.88 -8.75
N LEU A 31 15.89 13.52 -7.69
CA LEU A 31 17.31 13.15 -7.74
C LEU A 31 17.58 11.84 -7.00
N SER A 32 18.57 11.08 -7.48
CA SER A 32 19.08 9.87 -6.83
C SER A 32 20.54 10.09 -6.47
N LYS A 33 20.92 9.70 -5.25
CA LYS A 33 22.30 9.81 -4.79
C LYS A 33 22.75 8.52 -4.14
N MET A 34 23.75 7.88 -4.76
CA MET A 34 24.42 6.73 -4.17
C MET A 34 25.29 7.18 -2.99
N ILE A 35 25.09 6.56 -1.84
CA ILE A 35 25.89 6.73 -0.63
C ILE A 35 26.63 5.42 -0.37
N ARG A 36 27.95 5.47 -0.24
CA ARG A 36 28.78 4.32 0.12
C ARG A 36 29.41 4.57 1.47
N THR A 37 29.05 3.75 2.45
CA THR A 37 29.72 3.71 3.76
C THR A 37 30.64 2.49 3.80
N SER A 38 31.85 2.64 4.31
CA SER A 38 32.85 1.56 4.35
C SER A 38 32.89 0.86 5.71
N TYR A 39 31.77 0.88 6.43
CA TYR A 39 31.67 0.39 7.80
C TYR A 39 30.61 -0.71 7.90
N THR A 40 31.06 -1.94 8.06
CA THR A 40 30.28 -3.00 8.68
C THR A 40 30.53 -2.91 10.18
N ASN A 41 29.50 -2.58 10.96
CA ASN A 41 29.62 -2.66 12.41
C ASN A 41 29.58 -4.15 12.82
N PRO A 42 30.67 -4.73 13.34
CA PRO A 42 30.62 -6.12 13.84
C PRO A 42 29.88 -6.20 15.18
N THR A 43 29.63 -5.06 15.84
CA THR A 43 29.06 -5.00 17.18
C THR A 43 27.54 -5.09 17.11
N LYS A 44 26.99 -6.21 17.61
CA LYS A 44 25.54 -6.35 17.88
C LYS A 44 25.10 -5.25 18.85
N GLY A 45 24.02 -4.55 18.55
CA GLY A 45 23.38 -3.64 19.49
C GLY A 45 23.28 -2.19 19.03
N LYS A 46 24.38 -1.42 18.99
CA LYS A 46 24.36 0.01 18.63
C LYS A 46 25.11 0.31 17.34
N LEU A 47 24.48 1.05 16.43
CA LEU A 47 25.04 1.50 15.17
C LEU A 47 25.22 3.04 15.15
N LEU A 48 26.27 3.48 14.45
CA LEU A 48 26.70 4.89 14.36
C LEU A 48 26.70 5.42 12.92
N ASP A 49 26.11 4.66 12.00
CA ASP A 49 26.13 4.85 10.56
C ASP A 49 24.81 5.44 10.00
N GLY A 50 23.99 6.03 10.88
CA GLY A 50 22.76 6.70 10.51
C GLY A 50 22.97 7.84 9.51
N ILE A 51 22.05 7.93 8.55
CA ILE A 51 21.96 9.02 7.58
C ILE A 51 20.85 9.97 8.03
N ARG A 52 21.17 11.27 8.11
CA ARG A 52 20.23 12.34 8.40
C ARG A 52 19.96 13.14 7.14
N VAL A 53 18.69 13.24 6.77
CA VAL A 53 18.20 14.06 5.66
C VAL A 53 17.39 15.21 6.25
N VAL A 54 17.74 16.45 5.93
CA VAL A 54 17.02 17.66 6.33
C VAL A 54 16.63 18.42 5.09
N ALA A 55 15.36 18.76 4.94
CA ALA A 55 14.85 19.53 3.82
C ALA A 55 14.13 20.79 4.31
N GLU A 56 14.15 21.85 3.50
CA GLU A 56 13.44 23.11 3.79
C GLU A 56 11.95 23.05 3.46
N ASP A 57 11.54 22.05 2.68
CA ASP A 57 10.16 21.80 2.27
C ASP A 57 9.88 20.29 2.31
N ASP A 58 8.62 19.90 2.20
CA ASP A 58 8.20 18.51 2.21
C ASP A 58 8.77 17.75 1.01
N ILE A 59 9.44 16.63 1.29
CA ILE A 59 10.01 15.74 0.28
C ILE A 59 9.65 14.28 0.58
N ALA A 60 9.50 13.48 -0.47
CA ALA A 60 9.48 12.03 -0.35
C ALA A 60 10.91 11.49 -0.45
N VAL A 61 11.29 10.63 0.49
CA VAL A 61 12.61 9.99 0.51
C VAL A 61 12.43 8.48 0.43
N PHE A 62 13.05 7.87 -0.57
CA PHE A 62 13.10 6.42 -0.72
C PHE A 62 14.55 5.96 -0.56
N VAL A 63 14.74 4.89 0.21
CA VAL A 63 16.03 4.23 0.34
C VAL A 63 15.94 2.89 -0.36
N ASN A 64 16.91 2.62 -1.23
CA ASN A 64 17.03 1.34 -1.89
C ASN A 64 18.43 0.75 -1.72
N ASN A 65 18.49 -0.58 -1.74
CA ASN A 65 19.74 -1.31 -1.88
C ASN A 65 19.79 -1.91 -3.30
N PRO A 66 20.37 -1.23 -4.30
CA PRO A 66 20.42 -1.74 -5.66
C PRO A 66 21.64 -2.65 -5.82
N SER A 67 21.50 -3.93 -5.49
CA SER A 67 22.55 -4.92 -5.78
C SER A 67 21.97 -6.16 -6.46
N ASN A 68 22.80 -6.83 -7.24
CA ASN A 68 22.47 -8.14 -7.82
C ASN A 68 22.29 -9.22 -6.75
N ASN A 69 22.78 -8.98 -5.52
CA ASN A 69 22.67 -9.91 -4.41
C ASN A 69 21.37 -9.66 -3.60
N ALA A 70 21.11 -8.43 -3.16
CA ALA A 70 19.92 -8.05 -2.41
C ALA A 70 19.26 -6.79 -2.99
N THR A 71 17.94 -6.79 -3.14
CA THR A 71 17.15 -5.62 -3.50
C THR A 71 16.00 -5.39 -2.52
N GLY A 72 16.03 -4.25 -1.84
CA GLY A 72 14.89 -3.75 -1.07
C GLY A 72 14.69 -2.27 -1.33
N VAL A 73 13.44 -1.82 -1.17
CA VAL A 73 13.05 -0.41 -1.16
C VAL A 73 12.25 -0.17 0.11
N THR A 74 12.44 1.00 0.72
CA THR A 74 11.52 1.49 1.75
C THR A 74 11.28 2.99 1.56
N SER A 75 10.05 3.42 1.83
CA SER A 75 9.72 4.83 1.99
C SER A 75 10.12 5.29 3.39
N ILE A 76 10.85 6.39 3.50
CA ILE A 76 11.25 6.95 4.79
C ILE A 76 10.18 7.91 5.28
N LEU A 77 9.74 7.72 6.52
CA LEU A 77 8.80 8.62 7.17
C LEU A 77 9.50 9.93 7.56
N SER A 78 8.78 11.04 7.37
CA SER A 78 9.24 12.33 7.89
C SER A 78 9.36 12.29 9.42
N THR A 79 10.23 13.12 9.99
CA THR A 79 10.35 13.21 11.45
C THR A 79 9.06 13.66 12.15
N ALA A 80 8.19 14.39 11.45
CA ALA A 80 6.87 14.79 11.95
C ALA A 80 5.88 13.60 12.02
N SER A 81 6.06 12.61 11.16
CA SER A 81 5.25 11.39 11.10
C SER A 81 5.64 10.36 12.16
N LEU A 82 6.83 10.46 12.75
CA LEU A 82 7.30 9.56 13.80
C LEU A 82 6.53 9.74 15.12
N GLY A 83 6.60 8.74 16.00
CA GLY A 83 5.89 8.70 17.26
C GLY A 83 6.63 7.90 18.32
N THR A 84 5.95 7.63 19.42
CA THR A 84 6.53 7.00 20.62
C THR A 84 5.89 5.65 20.97
N HIS A 85 4.98 5.15 20.12
CA HIS A 85 4.25 3.91 20.34
C HIS A 85 4.02 3.20 19.02
N TYR A 86 4.54 1.96 18.93
CA TYR A 86 4.49 1.12 17.74
C TYR A 86 4.07 -0.29 18.13
N THR A 87 3.23 -0.89 17.29
CA THR A 87 3.09 -2.35 17.21
C THR A 87 3.85 -2.81 15.98
N PHE A 88 4.69 -3.83 16.12
CA PHE A 88 5.67 -4.20 15.11
C PHE A 88 5.13 -5.29 14.18
N PRO A 89 5.09 -5.08 12.85
CA PRO A 89 4.88 -6.15 11.89
C PRO A 89 6.20 -6.87 11.59
N SER A 90 6.14 -8.20 11.50
CA SER A 90 7.30 -9.04 11.21
C SER A 90 6.91 -10.22 10.33
N ILE A 91 7.88 -11.04 9.98
CA ILE A 91 7.69 -12.41 9.51
C ILE A 91 8.45 -13.37 10.44
N PRO A 92 8.14 -14.68 10.42
CA PRO A 92 9.00 -15.69 11.03
C PRO A 92 10.39 -15.67 10.39
N ARG A 93 11.43 -15.89 11.19
CA ARG A 93 12.78 -16.14 10.66
C ARG A 93 12.78 -17.40 9.79
N THR A 94 13.38 -17.31 8.61
CA THR A 94 13.67 -18.48 7.77
C THR A 94 15.00 -19.12 8.18
N PHE A 95 15.22 -20.40 7.83
CA PHE A 95 16.30 -21.26 8.34
C PHE A 95 17.67 -20.56 8.48
N ASP A 96 18.11 -19.85 7.43
CA ASP A 96 19.38 -19.09 7.42
C ASP A 96 19.21 -17.55 7.40
N GLY A 97 17.98 -17.07 7.53
CA GLY A 97 17.64 -15.65 7.48
C GLY A 97 18.04 -14.87 8.74
N GLN A 98 17.66 -13.60 8.81
CA GLN A 98 17.68 -12.77 10.03
C GLN A 98 16.42 -11.92 10.04
N VAL A 99 15.84 -11.69 11.20
CA VAL A 99 14.76 -10.71 11.39
C VAL A 99 15.27 -9.68 12.39
N SER A 100 15.03 -8.40 12.14
CA SER A 100 15.61 -7.30 12.91
C SER A 100 14.58 -6.22 13.20
N ILE A 101 14.55 -5.78 14.45
CA ILE A 101 13.93 -4.52 14.88
C ILE A 101 15.05 -3.48 14.88
N CYS A 102 15.02 -2.55 13.93
CA CYS A 102 15.98 -1.44 13.88
C CYS A 102 15.32 -0.17 14.40
N ILE A 103 15.98 0.55 15.31
CA ILE A 103 15.45 1.75 15.96
C ILE A 103 16.43 2.90 15.75
N GLY A 104 16.03 3.95 15.04
CA GLY A 104 16.81 5.16 14.83
C GLY A 104 16.38 6.29 15.76
N ASN A 105 17.34 6.88 16.48
CA ASN A 105 17.07 8.01 17.36
C ASN A 105 17.38 9.36 16.67
N LEU A 106 16.68 10.41 17.10
CA LEU A 106 16.80 11.77 16.56
C LEU A 106 17.82 12.59 17.38
N ASP A 107 17.50 13.84 17.71
CA ASP A 107 18.51 14.82 18.12
C ASP A 107 18.82 14.83 19.65
N LYS A 108 18.17 13.98 20.46
CA LYS A 108 18.32 13.95 21.93
C LYS A 108 18.40 12.54 22.50
N GLU A 109 18.91 12.39 23.72
CA GLU A 109 18.91 11.10 24.42
C GLU A 109 17.49 10.56 24.59
N ASN A 110 17.34 9.24 24.39
CA ASN A 110 16.05 8.59 24.39
C ASN A 110 16.16 7.19 25.02
N ARG A 111 15.16 6.84 25.83
CA ARG A 111 14.98 5.49 26.36
C ARG A 111 13.85 4.85 25.58
N VAL A 112 14.14 3.69 25.02
CA VAL A 112 13.22 2.92 24.22
C VAL A 112 13.01 1.57 24.89
N TRP A 113 11.76 1.16 25.05
CA TRP A 113 11.41 -0.14 25.58
C TRP A 113 10.83 -1.01 24.48
N VAL A 114 11.33 -2.23 24.37
CA VAL A 114 10.83 -3.26 23.47
C VAL A 114 10.22 -4.37 24.31
N THR A 115 8.96 -4.69 24.04
CA THR A 115 8.23 -5.81 24.65
C THR A 115 7.95 -6.85 23.59
N LEU A 116 8.46 -8.07 23.77
CA LEU A 116 8.27 -9.16 22.83
C LEU A 116 6.84 -9.70 22.88
N PRO A 117 6.28 -10.18 21.75
CA PRO A 117 4.92 -10.69 21.73
C PRO A 117 4.80 -11.93 22.62
N GLN A 118 3.61 -12.12 23.20
CA GLN A 118 3.30 -13.26 24.06
C GLN A 118 3.11 -14.56 23.25
N THR A 119 2.66 -14.44 22.01
CA THR A 119 2.36 -15.55 21.11
C THR A 119 3.00 -15.28 19.75
N SER A 120 3.79 -16.22 19.24
CA SER A 120 4.21 -16.20 17.83
C SER A 120 3.84 -17.50 17.15
N ASN A 121 2.61 -17.62 16.61
CA ASN A 121 2.18 -18.75 15.78
C ASN A 121 2.57 -20.16 16.31
N GLY A 122 2.64 -20.36 17.64
CA GLY A 122 3.05 -21.62 18.26
C GLY A 122 4.57 -21.93 18.29
N ALA A 123 5.43 -21.06 17.76
CA ALA A 123 6.88 -21.13 17.90
C ALA A 123 7.37 -20.25 19.08
N PRO A 124 8.49 -20.59 19.74
CA PRO A 124 9.08 -19.72 20.75
C PRO A 124 9.75 -18.51 20.09
N VAL A 125 9.40 -17.30 20.54
CA VAL A 125 10.17 -16.08 20.25
C VAL A 125 11.40 -16.06 21.13
N SER A 126 12.57 -15.88 20.54
CA SER A 126 13.80 -15.59 21.27
C SER A 126 14.61 -14.56 20.52
N LEU A 127 14.98 -13.48 21.20
CA LEU A 127 15.69 -12.37 20.58
C LEU A 127 16.92 -11.99 21.40
N GLU A 128 18.04 -11.76 20.73
CA GLU A 128 19.31 -11.43 21.38
C GLU A 128 19.56 -9.92 21.31
N PHE A 129 19.80 -9.30 22.47
CA PHE A 129 20.28 -7.92 22.54
C PHE A 129 21.41 -7.81 23.57
N LYS A 130 22.57 -7.29 23.14
CA LYS A 130 23.79 -7.15 23.97
C LYS A 130 24.15 -8.45 24.73
N ASN A 131 24.16 -9.58 24.03
CA ASN A 131 24.46 -10.92 24.58
C ASN A 131 23.46 -11.41 25.65
N THR A 132 22.28 -10.80 25.74
CA THR A 132 21.18 -11.26 26.61
C THR A 132 20.03 -11.74 25.75
N TRP A 133 19.49 -12.91 26.08
CA TRP A 133 18.33 -13.49 25.41
C TRP A 133 17.04 -13.05 26.08
N TYR A 134 16.07 -12.67 25.27
CA TYR A 134 14.73 -12.29 25.69
C TYR A 134 13.69 -13.20 25.05
N GLY A 135 12.79 -13.74 25.88
CA GLY A 135 11.70 -14.63 25.49
C GLY A 135 10.32 -13.95 25.44
N PRO A 136 9.25 -14.72 25.21
CA PRO A 136 7.91 -14.19 25.05
C PRO A 136 7.47 -13.30 26.21
N GLY A 137 6.88 -12.15 25.88
CA GLY A 137 6.38 -11.20 26.87
C GLY A 137 7.43 -10.39 27.63
N GLN A 138 8.72 -10.72 27.50
CA GLN A 138 9.76 -9.98 28.20
C GLN A 138 9.94 -8.59 27.63
N LYS A 139 10.28 -7.65 28.52
CA LYS A 139 10.51 -6.24 28.20
C LYS A 139 11.94 -5.88 28.51
N PHE A 140 12.61 -5.19 27.60
CA PHE A 140 13.96 -4.68 27.81
C PHE A 140 14.10 -3.24 27.34
N LYS A 141 15.14 -2.57 27.83
CA LYS A 141 15.41 -1.15 27.58
C LYS A 141 16.63 -0.99 26.68
N VAL A 142 16.50 -0.08 25.73
CA VAL A 142 17.54 0.40 24.83
C VAL A 142 17.74 1.88 25.10
N GLU A 143 18.97 2.27 25.42
CA GLU A 143 19.33 3.69 25.64
C GLU A 143 20.08 4.19 24.42
N LEU A 144 19.57 5.23 23.77
CA LEU A 144 20.13 5.80 22.55
C LEU A 144 20.49 7.27 22.76
N GLN A 145 21.73 7.61 22.41
CA GLN A 145 22.15 9.00 22.30
C GLN A 145 21.68 9.59 20.95
N SER A 146 21.86 10.90 20.77
CA SER A 146 21.45 11.59 19.54
C SER A 146 22.02 10.89 18.29
N TYR A 147 21.20 10.59 17.29
CA TYR A 147 21.57 9.95 16.02
C TYR A 147 22.20 8.55 16.14
N GLU A 148 22.05 7.88 17.29
CA GLU A 148 22.39 6.47 17.42
C GLU A 148 21.25 5.59 16.92
N PHE A 149 21.60 4.41 16.42
CA PHE A 149 20.66 3.38 16.02
C PHE A 149 20.83 2.16 16.92
N ALA A 150 19.75 1.42 17.15
CA ALA A 150 19.81 0.07 17.68
C ALA A 150 19.43 -0.93 16.60
N ASP A 151 20.15 -2.04 16.57
CA ASP A 151 19.83 -3.20 15.76
C ASP A 151 19.68 -4.42 16.67
N ILE A 152 18.46 -4.94 16.70
CA ILE A 152 18.00 -5.96 17.62
C ILE A 152 17.57 -7.15 16.78
N ARG A 153 18.35 -8.24 16.82
CA ARG A 153 18.22 -9.34 15.86
C ARG A 153 17.69 -10.61 16.50
N ASP A 154 16.80 -11.27 15.79
CA ASP A 154 16.57 -12.69 15.98
C ASP A 154 17.56 -13.51 15.13
N VAL A 155 18.50 -14.14 15.83
CA VAL A 155 19.56 -14.96 15.22
C VAL A 155 19.40 -16.46 15.45
N ALA A 156 18.40 -16.90 16.22
CA ALA A 156 18.30 -18.31 16.64
C ALA A 156 16.88 -18.87 16.78
N SER A 157 15.85 -18.02 16.80
CA SER A 157 14.47 -18.45 16.94
C SER A 157 13.77 -18.42 15.59
N ASN A 158 12.82 -19.32 15.36
CA ASN A 158 11.91 -19.24 14.21
C ASN A 158 10.65 -18.43 14.56
N GLY A 159 10.75 -17.57 15.57
CA GLY A 159 9.65 -16.77 16.10
C GLY A 159 9.24 -15.67 15.12
N ASP A 160 7.95 -15.37 15.13
CA ASP A 160 7.38 -14.22 14.46
C ASP A 160 7.31 -13.06 15.46
N LEU A 161 8.08 -11.99 15.23
CA LEU A 161 8.07 -10.81 16.11
C LEU A 161 6.82 -9.93 15.94
N THR A 162 5.85 -10.35 15.10
CA THR A 162 4.60 -9.61 14.89
C THR A 162 3.89 -9.41 16.23
N GLY A 163 3.49 -8.18 16.52
CA GLY A 163 2.85 -7.81 17.77
C GLY A 163 3.82 -7.39 18.88
N ALA A 164 5.13 -7.36 18.64
CA ALA A 164 6.05 -6.70 19.55
C ALA A 164 5.66 -5.22 19.73
N VAL A 165 5.79 -4.69 20.93
CA VAL A 165 5.46 -3.30 21.24
C VAL A 165 6.74 -2.52 21.48
N ILE A 166 6.92 -1.41 20.77
CA ILE A 166 8.02 -0.47 20.98
C ILE A 166 7.44 0.83 21.54
N THR A 167 7.97 1.25 22.68
CA THR A 167 7.62 2.54 23.31
C THR A 167 8.86 3.36 23.60
N SER A 168 8.75 4.69 23.58
CA SER A 168 9.90 5.56 23.83
C SER A 168 9.51 6.87 24.52
N ASP A 169 10.48 7.52 25.16
CA ASP A 169 10.27 8.84 25.76
C ASP A 169 10.06 9.92 24.67
N TRP A 170 10.75 9.78 23.54
CA TRP A 170 10.70 10.72 22.41
C TRP A 170 10.54 9.99 21.08
N PRO A 171 10.06 10.66 20.01
CA PRO A 171 9.87 10.02 18.71
C PRO A 171 11.12 9.31 18.19
N VAL A 172 10.93 8.10 17.66
CA VAL A 172 11.99 7.27 17.06
C VAL A 172 11.57 6.79 15.68
N ALA A 173 12.51 6.48 14.80
CA ALA A 173 12.21 5.70 13.60
C ALA A 173 12.29 4.22 13.95
N VAL A 174 11.28 3.43 13.57
CA VAL A 174 11.29 1.97 13.73
C VAL A 174 11.29 1.36 12.34
N PHE A 175 12.15 0.38 12.11
CA PHE A 175 12.18 -0.38 10.87
C PHE A 175 12.02 -1.86 11.17
N SER A 176 11.15 -2.51 10.39
CA SER A 176 11.10 -3.96 10.30
C SER A 176 11.96 -4.40 9.15
N ALA A 177 12.92 -5.27 9.40
CA ALA A 177 13.78 -5.79 8.36
C ALA A 177 13.91 -7.31 8.49
N ALA A 178 13.98 -7.99 7.35
CA ALA A 178 14.38 -9.38 7.31
C ALA A 178 15.29 -9.65 6.12
N VAL A 179 16.35 -10.40 6.36
CA VAL A 179 17.21 -10.98 5.34
C VAL A 179 16.85 -12.46 5.23
N PHE A 180 16.73 -12.97 4.02
CA PHE A 180 16.38 -14.37 3.82
C PHE A 180 17.15 -14.96 2.64
N HIS A 181 17.53 -16.22 2.80
CA HIS A 181 18.01 -17.06 1.71
C HIS A 181 16.81 -17.65 0.97
N MET A 182 16.97 -17.93 -0.33
CA MET A 182 16.00 -18.48 -1.30
C MET A 182 15.03 -19.54 -0.75
N THR A 183 14.09 -19.11 0.08
CA THR A 183 13.09 -19.91 0.78
C THR A 183 11.84 -19.06 0.89
N ASN A 184 10.68 -19.71 0.84
CA ASN A 184 9.40 -19.04 1.00
C ASN A 184 9.31 -18.42 2.42
N ILE A 185 9.03 -17.11 2.53
CA ILE A 185 9.00 -16.39 3.82
C ILE A 185 7.88 -16.86 4.78
N ARG A 186 6.95 -17.70 4.29
CA ARG A 186 5.93 -18.36 5.10
C ARG A 186 6.34 -19.74 5.60
N THR A 187 7.40 -20.36 5.07
CA THR A 187 7.79 -21.73 5.42
C THR A 187 9.23 -21.82 5.90
N ILE A 188 9.42 -22.48 7.05
CA ILE A 188 10.74 -22.86 7.55
C ILE A 188 11.13 -24.16 6.83
N ARG A 189 11.71 -24.07 5.63
CA ARG A 189 12.28 -25.23 4.93
C ARG A 189 13.73 -24.96 4.57
N PRO A 190 14.64 -25.95 4.68
CA PRO A 190 15.98 -25.84 4.11
C PRO A 190 15.84 -25.67 2.59
N GLY A 191 16.26 -24.52 2.07
CA GLY A 191 16.50 -24.35 0.63
C GLY A 191 17.87 -24.91 0.25
N PRO A 192 18.14 -25.18 -1.03
CA PRO A 192 19.51 -25.43 -1.47
C PRO A 192 20.40 -24.23 -1.06
N PRO A 193 21.65 -24.46 -0.60
CA PRO A 193 22.57 -23.38 -0.30
C PRO A 193 22.88 -22.64 -1.60
N GLN A 194 22.17 -21.55 -1.82
CA GLN A 194 22.53 -20.54 -2.79
C GLN A 194 22.95 -19.32 -1.99
N ASP A 195 24.11 -18.76 -2.33
CA ASP A 195 24.69 -17.58 -1.69
C ASP A 195 23.87 -16.30 -1.96
N ASP A 196 22.70 -16.43 -2.60
CA ASP A 196 21.82 -15.33 -2.93
C ASP A 196 20.85 -15.01 -1.78
N LYS A 197 20.94 -13.78 -1.26
CA LYS A 197 20.22 -13.28 -0.09
C LYS A 197 19.43 -12.07 -0.46
N ASP A 198 18.14 -12.04 -0.19
CA ASP A 198 17.34 -10.83 -0.39
C ASP A 198 16.95 -10.16 0.93
N ILE A 199 16.47 -8.93 0.84
CA ILE A 199 16.06 -8.11 1.99
C ILE A 199 14.66 -7.53 1.80
N ILE A 200 13.83 -7.68 2.82
CA ILE A 200 12.66 -6.82 3.02
C ILE A 200 12.96 -5.84 4.14
N ILE A 201 12.57 -4.59 3.96
CA ILE A 201 12.72 -3.55 4.97
C ILE A 201 11.59 -2.54 4.84
N GLU A 202 10.98 -2.15 5.95
CA GLU A 202 10.00 -1.06 5.97
C GLU A 202 10.12 -0.15 7.19
N ASN A 203 9.96 1.16 6.98
CA ASN A 203 9.87 2.14 8.07
C ASN A 203 8.44 2.14 8.65
N ILE A 204 8.29 1.53 9.82
CA ILE A 204 7.00 1.25 10.44
C ILE A 204 6.36 2.54 11.00
N PRO A 205 5.09 2.83 10.64
CA PRO A 205 4.29 3.90 11.22
C PRO A 205 4.07 3.73 12.73
N PRO A 206 4.03 4.82 13.51
CA PRO A 206 3.51 4.74 14.87
C PRO A 206 2.01 4.46 14.85
N GLN A 207 1.49 3.86 15.91
CA GLN A 207 0.08 3.47 16.00
C GLN A 207 -0.90 4.65 15.80
N LYS A 208 -0.48 5.88 16.13
CA LYS A 208 -1.28 7.10 15.94
C LYS A 208 -1.64 7.41 14.47
N SER A 209 -0.92 6.84 13.50
CA SER A 209 -1.13 7.09 12.08
C SER A 209 -1.88 5.97 11.36
N TRP A 210 -2.36 4.97 12.10
CA TRP A 210 -3.10 3.84 11.56
C TRP A 210 -4.50 4.26 11.09
N GLY A 211 -5.03 3.55 10.09
CA GLY A 211 -6.31 3.85 9.45
C GLY A 211 -7.35 2.77 9.66
N LYS A 212 -8.55 2.97 9.09
CA LYS A 212 -9.66 2.02 9.22
C LYS A 212 -10.10 1.41 7.90
N THR A 213 -9.82 2.07 6.77
CA THR A 213 -10.24 1.64 5.45
C THR A 213 -9.03 1.45 4.56
N PHE A 214 -8.91 0.27 3.96
CA PHE A 214 -7.80 -0.07 3.07
C PHE A 214 -8.35 -0.74 1.82
N VAL A 215 -7.62 -0.58 0.73
CA VAL A 215 -7.86 -1.33 -0.50
C VAL A 215 -6.61 -2.15 -0.79
N VAL A 216 -6.78 -3.45 -0.88
CA VAL A 216 -5.72 -4.42 -1.17
C VAL A 216 -5.95 -5.01 -2.55
N THR A 217 -4.88 -5.15 -3.31
CA THR A 217 -4.90 -5.81 -4.62
C THR A 217 -3.67 -6.70 -4.73
N ALA A 218 -3.84 -7.85 -5.37
CA ALA A 218 -2.72 -8.69 -5.74
C ALA A 218 -1.73 -7.88 -6.59
N SER A 219 -0.45 -8.09 -6.35
CA SER A 219 0.60 -7.68 -7.27
C SER A 219 0.38 -8.37 -8.64
N PRO A 220 0.55 -7.64 -9.76
CA PRO A 220 0.54 -8.18 -11.11
C PRO A 220 1.45 -9.41 -11.30
N SER A 221 0.88 -10.59 -11.12
CA SER A 221 1.54 -11.88 -11.29
C SER A 221 0.50 -12.98 -11.53
N THR A 222 0.88 -13.99 -12.31
CA THR A 222 0.07 -15.19 -12.50
C THR A 222 0.29 -16.21 -11.38
N THR A 223 1.35 -16.06 -10.58
CA THR A 223 1.68 -16.99 -9.50
C THR A 223 1.14 -16.50 -8.16
N PRO A 224 0.50 -17.38 -7.37
CA PRO A 224 0.13 -17.07 -5.99
C PRO A 224 1.36 -16.75 -5.13
N GLY A 225 1.17 -15.95 -4.09
CA GLY A 225 2.24 -15.61 -3.17
C GLY A 225 1.95 -14.39 -2.32
N ASP A 226 1.04 -13.52 -2.75
CA ASP A 226 0.67 -12.34 -1.99
C ASP A 226 -0.19 -12.71 -0.78
N PHE A 227 0.08 -12.03 0.32
CA PHE A 227 -0.72 -12.11 1.52
C PHE A 227 -0.61 -10.84 2.32
N ILE A 228 -1.56 -10.64 3.21
CA ILE A 228 -1.57 -9.51 4.12
C ILE A 228 -1.52 -9.98 5.57
N LYS A 229 -0.93 -9.14 6.41
CA LYS A 229 -1.13 -9.15 7.85
C LYS A 229 -1.90 -7.90 8.25
N VAL A 230 -2.97 -8.07 9.01
CA VAL A 230 -3.71 -6.94 9.60
C VAL A 230 -3.52 -6.98 11.10
N LEU A 231 -2.90 -5.93 11.66
CA LEU A 231 -2.51 -5.84 13.06
C LEU A 231 -3.50 -4.98 13.85
N ALA A 232 -3.88 -5.44 15.03
CA ALA A 232 -4.66 -4.66 15.99
C ALA A 232 -3.73 -3.87 16.91
N GLY A 233 -4.00 -2.57 17.05
CA GLY A 233 -3.29 -1.70 18.01
C GLY A 233 -4.04 -1.58 19.34
N ASP A 234 -5.27 -2.09 19.38
CA ASP A 234 -6.18 -2.00 20.52
C ASP A 234 -6.86 -3.36 20.72
N SER A 235 -7.55 -3.56 21.84
CA SER A 235 -8.40 -4.73 22.06
C SER A 235 -9.67 -4.68 21.20
N ASP A 236 -10.31 -5.83 21.02
CA ASP A 236 -11.67 -5.94 20.46
C ASP A 236 -11.81 -5.28 19.07
N VAL A 237 -10.83 -5.51 18.21
CA VAL A 237 -10.85 -5.06 16.82
C VAL A 237 -11.56 -6.12 15.98
N THR A 238 -12.57 -5.68 15.22
CA THR A 238 -13.22 -6.49 14.19
C THR A 238 -12.84 -5.93 12.82
N ILE A 239 -12.40 -6.83 11.96
CA ILE A 239 -11.96 -6.54 10.59
C ILE A 239 -12.91 -7.25 9.64
N TRP A 240 -13.45 -6.51 8.68
CA TRP A 240 -14.28 -7.01 7.61
C TRP A 240 -13.52 -6.94 6.30
N PHE A 241 -13.31 -8.10 5.69
CA PHE A 241 -12.77 -8.23 4.34
C PHE A 241 -13.95 -8.37 3.38
N SER A 242 -14.41 -7.24 2.84
CA SER A 242 -15.59 -7.12 1.96
C SER A 242 -16.51 -8.36 1.94
N THR A 243 -16.40 -9.25 0.94
CA THR A 243 -17.30 -10.41 0.73
C THR A 243 -16.73 -11.76 1.16
N LEU A 244 -15.62 -11.80 1.91
CA LEU A 244 -14.84 -13.03 2.06
C LEU A 244 -14.78 -13.52 3.50
N ASN A 245 -14.43 -12.68 4.47
CA ASN A 245 -14.14 -13.12 5.84
C ASN A 245 -14.30 -12.00 6.88
N VAL A 246 -14.54 -12.38 8.13
CA VAL A 246 -14.44 -11.51 9.31
C VAL A 246 -13.33 -12.03 10.20
N CYS A 247 -12.48 -11.14 10.70
CA CYS A 247 -11.51 -11.48 11.72
C CYS A 247 -11.73 -10.65 12.98
N SER A 248 -11.72 -11.30 14.14
CA SER A 248 -11.83 -10.64 15.45
C SER A 248 -10.52 -10.82 16.22
N LEU A 249 -9.88 -9.71 16.54
CA LEU A 249 -8.62 -9.64 17.27
C LEU A 249 -8.92 -9.15 18.69
N ARG A 250 -8.48 -9.90 19.70
CA ARG A 250 -8.90 -9.69 21.09
C ARG A 250 -8.01 -8.71 21.82
N LYS A 251 -6.73 -8.64 21.47
CA LYS A 251 -5.71 -7.85 22.16
C LYS A 251 -4.91 -7.01 21.18
N ALA A 252 -4.36 -5.90 21.67
CA ALA A 252 -3.31 -5.18 20.94
C ALA A 252 -2.12 -6.12 20.67
N GLY A 253 -1.57 -6.05 19.47
CA GLY A 253 -0.53 -6.95 18.98
C GLY A 253 -1.06 -8.24 18.35
N ASP A 254 -2.35 -8.58 18.53
CA ASP A 254 -2.97 -9.66 17.77
C ASP A 254 -3.01 -9.27 16.28
N PHE A 255 -2.96 -10.27 15.40
CA PHE A 255 -3.04 -10.06 13.97
C PHE A 255 -3.75 -11.22 13.28
N CYS A 256 -4.20 -10.99 12.07
CA CYS A 256 -4.67 -12.04 11.18
C CYS A 256 -3.95 -12.01 9.85
N VAL A 257 -3.96 -13.17 9.19
CA VAL A 257 -3.30 -13.37 7.91
C VAL A 257 -4.34 -13.77 6.89
N LEU A 258 -4.32 -13.13 5.72
CA LEU A 258 -5.19 -13.47 4.61
C LEU A 258 -4.37 -13.55 3.33
N ASP A 259 -4.56 -14.62 2.55
CA ASP A 259 -3.97 -14.72 1.22
C ASP A 259 -4.69 -13.78 0.26
N VAL A 260 -3.91 -13.19 -0.66
CA VAL A 260 -4.42 -12.36 -1.76
C VAL A 260 -4.22 -13.14 -3.05
N PRO A 261 -5.24 -13.85 -3.55
CA PRO A 261 -5.06 -14.67 -4.75
C PRO A 261 -4.76 -13.80 -5.98
N PRO A 262 -4.06 -14.34 -7.00
CA PRO A 262 -3.80 -13.62 -8.24
C PRO A 262 -5.06 -12.98 -8.84
N ASN A 263 -4.93 -11.77 -9.36
CA ASN A 263 -6.02 -10.99 -9.97
C ASN A 263 -7.20 -10.69 -9.02
N ARG A 264 -7.01 -10.76 -7.70
CA ARG A 264 -8.03 -10.39 -6.72
C ARG A 264 -7.69 -9.07 -6.04
N SER A 265 -8.73 -8.32 -5.74
CA SER A 265 -8.69 -7.11 -4.94
C SER A 265 -9.87 -7.11 -3.98
N PHE A 266 -9.70 -6.47 -2.83
CA PHE A 266 -10.75 -6.36 -1.82
C PHE A 266 -10.55 -5.14 -0.92
N THR A 267 -11.66 -4.68 -0.33
CA THR A 267 -11.65 -3.65 0.70
C THR A 267 -11.52 -4.30 2.07
N ILE A 268 -10.73 -3.67 2.94
CA ILE A 268 -10.64 -3.98 4.37
C ILE A 268 -11.24 -2.80 5.12
N THR A 269 -12.17 -3.09 6.02
CA THR A 269 -12.69 -2.10 6.98
C THR A 269 -12.53 -2.62 8.40
N ALA A 270 -12.29 -1.73 9.35
CA ALA A 270 -12.15 -2.06 10.76
C ALA A 270 -12.89 -1.08 11.66
N ASN A 271 -13.39 -1.55 12.81
CA ASN A 271 -14.10 -0.71 13.79
C ASN A 271 -13.14 0.27 14.49
N LYS A 272 -11.87 -0.12 14.62
CA LYS A 272 -10.77 0.64 15.23
C LYS A 272 -9.57 0.71 14.28
N PRO A 273 -8.65 1.68 14.45
CA PRO A 273 -7.46 1.78 13.60
C PRO A 273 -6.61 0.51 13.64
N VAL A 274 -6.18 0.06 12.46
CA VAL A 274 -5.32 -1.11 12.23
C VAL A 274 -4.18 -0.76 11.29
N GLU A 275 -3.14 -1.57 11.27
CA GLU A 275 -2.11 -1.53 10.24
C GLU A 275 -2.26 -2.72 9.31
N VAL A 276 -2.11 -2.47 8.01
CA VAL A 276 -2.14 -3.52 6.98
C VAL A 276 -0.78 -3.55 6.30
N VAL A 277 -0.16 -4.71 6.32
CA VAL A 277 1.11 -4.96 5.63
C VAL A 277 0.89 -6.03 4.59
N GLN A 278 1.27 -5.76 3.35
CA GLN A 278 1.26 -6.75 2.28
C GLN A 278 2.66 -7.31 2.07
N TYR A 279 2.70 -8.61 1.92
CA TYR A 279 3.88 -9.41 1.70
C TYR A 279 3.69 -10.25 0.45
N ARG A 280 4.79 -10.64 -0.18
CA ARG A 280 4.81 -11.73 -1.14
C ARG A 280 5.74 -12.82 -0.66
N SER A 281 5.31 -14.08 -0.74
CA SER A 281 6.03 -15.20 -0.14
C SER A 281 6.80 -16.10 -1.10
N SER A 282 6.41 -16.13 -2.37
CA SER A 282 6.90 -17.13 -3.32
C SER A 282 8.22 -16.75 -3.99
N PHE A 283 9.09 -17.75 -4.07
CA PHE A 283 10.20 -17.83 -5.02
C PHE A 283 9.91 -18.96 -6.02
N THR A 284 9.11 -18.67 -7.04
CA THR A 284 9.14 -19.42 -8.31
C THR A 284 10.08 -18.67 -9.28
N ASP A 285 10.39 -19.23 -10.46
CA ASP A 285 11.24 -18.55 -11.46
C ASP A 285 10.79 -17.10 -11.77
N ASP A 286 9.50 -16.80 -11.56
CA ASP A 286 8.85 -15.50 -11.79
C ASP A 286 8.52 -14.68 -10.53
N SER A 287 9.00 -15.04 -9.32
CA SER A 287 8.68 -14.25 -8.12
C SER A 287 9.79 -14.24 -7.07
N ALA A 288 9.88 -13.13 -6.33
CA ALA A 288 10.68 -13.03 -5.11
C ALA A 288 9.87 -12.27 -4.03
N PRO A 289 10.21 -12.45 -2.75
CA PRO A 289 9.53 -11.79 -1.66
C PRO A 289 9.74 -10.28 -1.67
N PHE A 290 8.69 -9.57 -1.31
CA PHE A 290 8.74 -8.17 -0.92
C PHE A 290 7.79 -7.96 0.26
N MET A 291 7.92 -6.81 0.90
CA MET A 291 7.01 -6.30 1.92
C MET A 291 6.72 -4.85 1.58
N PHE A 292 5.49 -4.40 1.80
CA PHE A 292 5.19 -2.98 1.86
C PHE A 292 4.01 -2.70 2.78
N LEU A 293 3.97 -1.49 3.32
CA LEU A 293 2.87 -0.99 4.13
C LEU A 293 1.73 -0.57 3.19
N VAL A 294 0.54 -1.15 3.36
CA VAL A 294 -0.64 -0.75 2.59
C VAL A 294 -1.17 0.55 3.19
N PRO A 295 -1.12 1.68 2.47
CA PRO A 295 -1.62 2.94 3.02
C PRO A 295 -3.14 2.87 3.20
N PRO A 296 -3.68 3.40 4.30
CA PRO A 296 -5.12 3.58 4.42
C PRO A 296 -5.62 4.59 3.37
N VAL A 297 -6.88 4.47 2.96
CA VAL A 297 -7.46 5.35 1.92
C VAL A 297 -7.41 6.82 2.33
N GLU A 298 -7.50 7.09 3.63
CA GLU A 298 -7.39 8.44 4.20
C GLU A 298 -6.00 9.08 4.03
N SER A 299 -4.98 8.28 3.67
CA SER A 299 -3.61 8.71 3.36
C SER A 299 -3.34 8.88 1.86
N TYR A 300 -4.36 8.71 1.02
CA TYR A 300 -4.22 8.93 -0.43
C TYR A 300 -4.02 10.42 -0.72
N GLY A 301 -3.39 10.72 -1.85
CA GLY A 301 -2.95 12.07 -2.21
C GLY A 301 -3.35 12.45 -3.63
N LYS A 302 -3.14 13.72 -3.98
CA LYS A 302 -3.41 14.23 -5.33
C LYS A 302 -2.27 13.96 -6.31
N GLU A 303 -1.04 13.93 -5.82
CA GLU A 303 0.16 13.80 -6.65
C GLU A 303 1.27 13.05 -5.92
N PHE A 304 1.95 12.17 -6.64
CA PHE A 304 3.13 11.43 -6.17
C PHE A 304 4.20 11.44 -7.25
N THR A 305 5.46 11.53 -6.84
CA THR A 305 6.60 11.25 -7.73
C THR A 305 7.44 10.15 -7.08
N VAL A 306 7.55 9.01 -7.76
CA VAL A 306 8.19 7.80 -7.23
C VAL A 306 9.38 7.36 -8.09
N PRO A 307 10.43 6.78 -7.47
CA PRO A 307 11.55 6.21 -8.20
C PRO A 307 11.24 4.77 -8.66
N ILE A 308 11.51 4.47 -9.93
CA ILE A 308 11.47 3.12 -10.49
C ILE A 308 12.91 2.61 -10.61
N ILE A 309 13.24 1.55 -9.89
CA ILE A 309 14.65 1.23 -9.59
C ILE A 309 15.21 -0.03 -10.26
N PHE A 310 14.39 -1.01 -10.70
CA PHE A 310 14.95 -2.19 -11.37
C PHE A 310 15.37 -1.87 -12.78
N ASN A 311 16.68 -1.81 -12.96
CA ASN A 311 17.34 -1.66 -14.23
C ASN A 311 17.72 -3.04 -14.79
N LYS A 312 17.42 -3.22 -16.08
CA LYS A 312 17.79 -4.40 -16.89
C LYS A 312 19.29 -4.70 -16.87
N GLN A 313 20.13 -3.71 -16.55
CA GLN A 313 21.57 -3.88 -16.35
C GLN A 313 21.94 -4.69 -15.10
N TYR A 314 21.15 -4.58 -14.02
CA TYR A 314 21.42 -5.27 -12.74
C TYR A 314 20.57 -6.54 -12.57
N VAL A 315 19.35 -6.51 -13.11
CA VAL A 315 18.41 -7.64 -13.05
C VAL A 315 17.85 -7.86 -14.45
N ILE A 316 18.47 -8.77 -15.21
CA ILE A 316 18.06 -9.12 -16.59
C ILE A 316 16.64 -9.68 -16.55
N GLY A 317 15.79 -9.25 -17.47
CA GLY A 317 14.38 -9.69 -17.52
C GLY A 317 13.47 -9.03 -16.48
N SER A 318 13.98 -8.07 -15.70
CA SER A 318 13.15 -7.33 -14.74
C SER A 318 12.03 -6.53 -15.41
N GLN A 319 10.92 -6.42 -14.68
CA GLN A 319 9.74 -5.66 -15.04
C GLN A 319 9.36 -4.78 -13.85
N ASN A 320 8.95 -3.55 -14.12
CA ASN A 320 8.45 -2.63 -13.10
C ASN A 320 7.00 -2.29 -13.41
N TYR A 321 6.24 -2.10 -12.34
CA TYR A 321 4.83 -1.77 -12.40
C TYR A 321 4.49 -0.70 -11.38
N ILE A 322 3.49 0.10 -11.74
CA ILE A 322 2.78 0.96 -10.80
C ILE A 322 1.36 0.42 -10.71
N VAL A 323 0.89 0.21 -9.50
CA VAL A 323 -0.47 -0.21 -9.19
C VAL A 323 -1.18 0.97 -8.54
N LEU A 324 -2.23 1.45 -9.20
CA LEU A 324 -3.00 2.62 -8.79
C LEU A 324 -4.36 2.20 -8.27
N ILE A 325 -4.77 2.86 -7.20
CA ILE A 325 -6.06 2.69 -6.57
C ILE A 325 -6.68 4.06 -6.40
N THR A 326 -7.93 4.23 -6.80
CA THR A 326 -8.67 5.46 -6.57
C THR A 326 -10.15 5.17 -6.40
N HIS A 327 -10.88 6.12 -5.83
CA HIS A 327 -12.33 6.09 -5.87
C HIS A 327 -12.77 6.11 -7.34
N VAL A 328 -13.78 5.32 -7.69
CA VAL A 328 -14.22 5.16 -9.07
C VAL A 328 -14.58 6.47 -9.76
N CYS A 329 -14.91 7.49 -8.97
CA CYS A 329 -15.26 8.84 -9.43
C CYS A 329 -14.10 9.72 -9.87
N HIS A 330 -12.85 9.29 -9.67
CA HIS A 330 -11.68 10.07 -10.07
C HIS A 330 -10.81 9.32 -11.09
N ALA A 331 -11.26 8.16 -11.56
CA ALA A 331 -10.47 7.22 -12.34
C ALA A 331 -10.02 7.76 -13.72
N ASP A 332 -10.85 8.56 -14.39
CA ASP A 332 -10.54 9.24 -15.66
C ASP A 332 -9.62 10.46 -15.52
N ARG A 333 -9.46 10.95 -14.29
CA ARG A 333 -8.61 12.09 -13.93
C ARG A 333 -7.19 11.65 -13.55
N VAL A 334 -6.96 10.37 -13.25
CA VAL A 334 -5.62 9.87 -12.92
C VAL A 334 -4.74 9.83 -14.18
N THR A 335 -3.62 10.52 -14.11
CA THR A 335 -2.59 10.59 -15.16
C THR A 335 -1.26 10.08 -14.66
N ILE A 336 -0.47 9.54 -15.58
CA ILE A 336 0.88 9.05 -15.33
C ILE A 336 1.83 9.75 -16.28
N ARG A 337 2.93 10.30 -15.75
CA ARG A 337 3.97 11.01 -16.51
C ARG A 337 5.31 10.38 -16.25
N HIS A 338 5.98 9.93 -17.30
CA HIS A 338 7.32 9.34 -17.22
C HIS A 338 8.40 10.39 -17.43
N SER A 339 9.34 10.46 -16.50
CA SER A 339 10.50 11.34 -16.54
C SER A 339 11.77 10.49 -16.47
N TYR A 340 12.39 10.25 -17.63
CA TYR A 340 13.61 9.45 -17.76
C TYR A 340 14.86 10.24 -17.35
N THR A 341 14.86 11.56 -17.59
CA THR A 341 15.89 12.55 -17.21
C THR A 341 15.28 13.97 -17.32
N PRO A 342 15.87 15.00 -16.69
CA PRO A 342 15.39 16.39 -16.80
C PRO A 342 15.32 16.94 -18.24
N GLN A 343 15.95 16.27 -19.22
CA GLN A 343 16.08 16.75 -20.60
C GLN A 343 15.29 15.93 -21.66
N GLN A 344 14.51 14.91 -21.30
CA GLN A 344 13.75 14.09 -22.27
C GLN A 344 12.23 14.28 -22.20
N LYS A 345 11.57 14.14 -23.36
CA LYS A 345 10.11 14.30 -23.57
C LYS A 345 9.32 13.46 -22.57
N THR A 346 8.48 14.14 -21.80
CA THR A 346 7.51 13.53 -20.88
C THR A 346 6.35 12.97 -21.70
N TYR A 347 6.08 11.67 -21.56
CA TYR A 347 4.87 11.07 -22.11
C TYR A 347 3.84 11.00 -20.98
N ALA A 348 2.72 11.70 -21.15
CA ALA A 348 1.55 11.57 -20.28
C ALA A 348 0.62 10.52 -20.88
N SER A 349 0.28 9.49 -20.11
CA SER A 349 -0.75 8.52 -20.46
C SER A 349 -1.89 8.57 -19.45
N LYS A 350 -3.13 8.55 -19.95
CA LYS A 350 -4.31 8.25 -19.14
C LYS A 350 -4.46 6.73 -19.07
N LEU A 351 -4.83 6.23 -17.89
CA LEU A 351 -5.15 4.81 -17.73
C LEU A 351 -6.53 4.54 -18.32
N SER A 352 -6.59 3.61 -19.28
CA SER A 352 -7.84 3.24 -19.97
C SER A 352 -8.49 1.98 -19.42
N SER A 353 -7.80 1.20 -18.58
CA SER A 353 -8.29 -0.08 -18.05
C SER A 353 -8.28 -0.12 -16.53
N TRP A 354 -9.44 0.13 -15.93
CA TRP A 354 -9.69 0.02 -14.49
C TRP A 354 -10.46 -1.26 -14.18
N GLN A 355 -10.07 -1.95 -13.11
CA GLN A 355 -10.73 -3.13 -12.56
C GLN A 355 -11.44 -2.75 -11.26
N PRO A 356 -12.65 -3.27 -10.99
CA PRO A 356 -13.38 -2.94 -9.77
C PRO A 356 -12.71 -3.61 -8.57
N VAL A 357 -12.84 -2.97 -7.41
CA VAL A 357 -12.51 -3.59 -6.13
C VAL A 357 -13.82 -3.87 -5.40
N ALA A 358 -14.05 -5.15 -5.07
CA ALA A 358 -15.13 -5.62 -4.21
C ALA A 358 -16.49 -4.91 -4.41
N ASP A 359 -16.88 -4.04 -3.48
CA ASP A 359 -18.16 -3.32 -3.40
C ASP A 359 -18.41 -2.30 -4.54
N GLY A 360 -17.41 -2.08 -5.41
CA GLY A 360 -17.51 -1.19 -6.57
C GLY A 360 -17.23 0.28 -6.28
N THR A 361 -16.83 0.62 -5.05
CA THR A 361 -16.47 2.00 -4.64
C THR A 361 -15.11 2.42 -5.17
N TYR A 362 -14.16 1.49 -5.14
CA TYR A 362 -12.79 1.71 -5.60
C TYR A 362 -12.51 0.93 -6.88
N VAL A 363 -11.57 1.44 -7.64
CA VAL A 363 -11.00 0.76 -8.80
C VAL A 363 -9.49 0.67 -8.67
N THR A 364 -8.94 -0.41 -9.22
CA THR A 364 -7.50 -0.65 -9.32
C THR A 364 -7.08 -0.76 -10.78
N SER A 365 -5.89 -0.28 -11.09
CA SER A 365 -5.26 -0.46 -12.39
C SER A 365 -3.77 -0.64 -12.20
N HIS A 366 -3.10 -1.23 -13.17
CA HIS A 366 -1.65 -1.28 -13.15
C HIS A 366 -1.09 -0.95 -14.53
N VAL A 367 0.09 -0.34 -14.55
CA VAL A 367 0.82 -0.03 -15.77
C VAL A 367 2.25 -0.53 -15.64
N LYS A 368 2.77 -1.09 -16.72
CA LYS A 368 4.19 -1.43 -16.82
C LYS A 368 4.99 -0.16 -17.09
N VAL A 369 6.04 0.05 -16.32
CA VAL A 369 6.89 1.25 -16.38
C VAL A 369 8.35 0.88 -16.58
N GLU A 370 9.11 1.80 -17.16
CA GLU A 370 10.56 1.68 -17.30
C GLU A 370 11.26 2.44 -16.16
N VAL A 371 12.57 2.22 -16.01
CA VAL A 371 13.41 2.86 -14.99
C VAL A 371 13.40 4.38 -15.12
N GLY A 372 13.40 5.07 -13.99
CA GLY A 372 13.43 6.53 -13.92
C GLY A 372 12.52 7.03 -12.82
N TYR A 373 11.91 8.18 -13.03
CA TYR A 373 10.89 8.72 -12.14
C TYR A 373 9.54 8.73 -12.83
N VAL A 374 8.51 8.40 -12.06
CA VAL A 374 7.13 8.45 -12.55
C VAL A 374 6.32 9.34 -11.63
N THR A 375 5.67 10.33 -12.22
CA THR A 375 4.73 11.21 -11.54
C THR A 375 3.32 10.73 -11.82
N ILE A 376 2.53 10.55 -10.76
CA ILE A 376 1.12 10.18 -10.79
C ILE A 376 0.35 11.36 -10.24
N ALA A 377 -0.66 11.83 -10.97
CA ALA A 377 -1.46 12.98 -10.54
C ALA A 377 -2.93 12.80 -10.88
N VAL A 378 -3.82 13.32 -10.03
CA VAL A 378 -5.23 13.48 -10.33
C VAL A 378 -5.45 14.86 -10.96
N GLU A 379 -5.91 14.91 -12.21
CA GLU A 379 -6.22 16.16 -12.91
C GLU A 379 -7.31 16.94 -12.16
N PRO A 380 -7.22 18.29 -12.11
CA PRO A 380 -8.19 19.11 -11.40
C PRO A 380 -9.59 19.01 -12.02
N SER A 381 -10.63 19.11 -11.20
CA SER A 381 -12.02 19.28 -11.63
C SER A 381 -12.43 20.75 -11.55
N ASP A 382 -13.36 21.17 -12.42
CA ASP A 382 -14.02 22.48 -12.33
C ASP A 382 -14.95 22.56 -11.10
N ASP A 383 -15.34 21.41 -10.52
CA ASP A 383 -16.06 21.33 -9.24
C ASP A 383 -15.05 21.28 -8.07
N PRO A 384 -14.96 22.33 -7.23
CA PRO A 384 -14.00 22.38 -6.13
C PRO A 384 -14.24 21.33 -5.04
N VAL A 385 -15.49 20.90 -4.84
CA VAL A 385 -15.83 19.90 -3.82
C VAL A 385 -15.39 18.52 -4.28
N GLU A 386 -15.69 18.19 -5.53
CA GLU A 386 -15.21 16.96 -6.16
C GLU A 386 -13.67 16.97 -6.23
N ASP A 387 -13.06 18.11 -6.54
CA ASP A 387 -11.62 18.24 -6.60
C ASP A 387 -10.94 18.04 -5.25
N GLU A 388 -11.51 18.53 -4.15
CA GLU A 388 -10.95 18.30 -2.81
C GLU A 388 -10.97 16.82 -2.43
N MET A 389 -11.98 16.07 -2.86
CA MET A 389 -12.14 14.65 -2.57
C MET A 389 -11.30 13.74 -3.50
N ALA A 390 -10.79 14.30 -4.59
CA ALA A 390 -10.09 13.55 -5.61
C ALA A 390 -8.68 13.13 -5.17
N VAL A 391 -8.52 11.83 -4.89
CA VAL A 391 -7.24 11.26 -4.43
C VAL A 391 -6.94 9.93 -5.12
N VAL A 392 -5.65 9.63 -5.24
CA VAL A 392 -5.12 8.37 -5.74
C VAL A 392 -4.14 7.81 -4.71
N GLY A 393 -4.03 6.49 -4.66
CA GLY A 393 -3.05 5.78 -3.85
C GLY A 393 -2.58 4.53 -4.58
N GLY A 394 -1.92 3.64 -3.84
CA GLY A 394 -1.41 2.38 -4.37
C GLY A 394 0.06 2.18 -4.05
N PHE A 395 0.75 1.42 -4.89
CA PHE A 395 2.14 1.05 -4.69
C PHE A 395 2.86 0.88 -6.03
N PHE A 396 4.17 0.95 -6.00
CA PHE A 396 5.02 0.60 -7.13
C PHE A 396 5.85 -0.62 -6.73
N PHE A 397 6.08 -1.52 -7.68
CA PHE A 397 6.85 -2.73 -7.42
C PHE A 397 7.60 -3.15 -8.68
N GLY A 398 8.69 -3.87 -8.48
CA GLY A 398 9.41 -4.53 -9.55
C GLY A 398 9.65 -5.98 -9.22
N GLN A 399 9.72 -6.79 -10.27
CA GLN A 399 10.06 -8.20 -10.18
C GLN A 399 11.04 -8.56 -11.29
N GLY A 400 11.98 -9.44 -10.97
CA GLY A 400 12.86 -10.11 -11.91
C GLY A 400 13.25 -11.48 -11.36
N PRO A 401 14.09 -12.23 -12.07
CA PRO A 401 14.55 -13.55 -11.61
C PRO A 401 15.14 -13.44 -10.20
N HIS A 402 14.48 -14.07 -9.23
CA HIS A 402 14.86 -14.11 -7.82
C HIS A 402 15.03 -12.75 -7.11
N LYS A 403 14.47 -11.66 -7.65
CA LYS A 403 14.54 -10.31 -7.06
C LYS A 403 13.20 -9.60 -7.15
N ALA A 404 12.78 -8.97 -6.07
CA ALA A 404 11.61 -8.11 -6.07
C ALA A 404 11.77 -6.94 -5.12
N TYR A 405 11.02 -5.86 -5.37
CA TYR A 405 10.86 -4.77 -4.42
C TYR A 405 9.43 -4.25 -4.53
N ALA A 406 8.93 -3.63 -3.47
CA ALA A 406 7.70 -2.88 -3.47
C ALA A 406 7.82 -1.71 -2.49
N ALA A 407 7.04 -0.66 -2.72
CA ALA A 407 6.82 0.41 -1.75
C ALA A 407 5.50 1.13 -2.07
N PRO A 408 4.83 1.71 -1.07
CA PRO A 408 3.65 2.54 -1.31
C PRO A 408 4.02 3.78 -2.13
N LEU A 409 3.07 4.33 -2.90
CA LEU A 409 3.29 5.60 -3.63
C LEU A 409 3.65 6.75 -2.68
N GLY A 410 3.06 6.72 -1.48
CA GLY A 410 3.41 7.58 -0.38
C GLY A 410 2.66 7.17 0.89
N LEU A 411 3.19 7.62 2.02
CA LEU A 411 2.58 7.45 3.33
C LEU A 411 2.25 8.85 3.86
N HIS A 412 1.19 9.47 3.32
CA HIS A 412 0.78 10.79 3.80
C HIS A 412 0.02 10.62 5.11
N MET A 413 0.73 10.85 6.22
CA MET A 413 0.15 10.77 7.56
C MET A 413 -0.43 12.14 7.91
N THR A 414 -1.70 12.35 7.61
CA THR A 414 -2.42 13.58 7.99
C THR A 414 -2.41 13.70 9.52
N PRO A 415 -2.04 14.86 10.10
CA PRO A 415 -2.37 15.16 11.49
C PRO A 415 -3.88 14.98 11.65
N GLY A 416 -4.30 14.23 12.67
CA GLY A 416 -5.61 13.61 12.76
C GLY A 416 -6.80 14.48 12.31
N LYS A 417 -7.73 13.81 11.61
CA LYS A 417 -9.02 14.25 11.05
C LYS A 417 -9.01 14.64 9.57
N LYS A 418 -9.08 13.61 8.72
CA LYS A 418 -10.06 13.61 7.62
C LYS A 418 -10.84 12.29 7.68
N VAL A 419 -11.82 12.21 8.60
CA VAL A 419 -12.81 11.14 8.56
C VAL A 419 -13.88 11.59 7.56
N PHE A 420 -13.79 11.11 6.33
CA PHE A 420 -14.90 11.24 5.40
C PHE A 420 -15.85 10.07 5.65
N GLN A 421 -16.91 10.32 6.40
CA GLN A 421 -18.06 9.42 6.39
C GLN A 421 -18.87 9.74 5.13
N PHE A 422 -18.86 8.82 4.17
CA PHE A 422 -19.95 8.74 3.20
C PHE A 422 -21.19 8.24 3.96
N SER A 423 -22.01 9.18 4.42
CA SER A 423 -23.35 8.86 4.90
C SER A 423 -24.21 8.52 3.70
N LEU A 424 -24.54 7.24 3.54
CA LEU A 424 -25.75 6.87 2.80
C LEU A 424 -26.95 7.47 3.55
N PRO A 425 -27.96 8.04 2.85
CA PRO A 425 -29.17 8.50 3.50
C PRO A 425 -29.83 7.37 4.31
N ASP A 426 -30.15 7.68 5.56
CA ASP A 426 -30.85 6.82 6.51
C ASP A 426 -32.32 6.70 6.11
N ASP A 427 -32.67 5.69 5.31
CA ASP A 427 -34.07 5.34 5.05
C ASP A 427 -34.60 4.44 6.16
N ARG A 428 -35.17 5.09 7.18
CA ARG A 428 -35.93 4.44 8.25
C ARG A 428 -37.01 3.55 7.65
N GLN A 429 -36.97 2.28 8.07
CA GLN A 429 -37.97 1.26 7.75
C GLN A 429 -39.41 1.74 7.98
N ARG A 430 -40.27 1.51 6.98
CA ARG A 430 -41.69 1.24 7.20
C ARG A 430 -42.03 -0.14 6.68
N ASN A 431 -42.42 -1.02 7.61
CA ASN A 431 -43.08 -2.27 7.33
C ASN A 431 -44.48 -2.02 6.76
N ALA A 432 -44.77 -2.58 5.59
CA ALA A 432 -46.13 -2.91 5.18
C ALA A 432 -46.10 -4.14 4.27
N LYS A 433 -46.67 -5.26 4.74
CA LYS A 433 -47.04 -6.39 3.88
C LYS A 433 -48.31 -5.99 3.11
N GLY A 434 -48.22 -5.93 1.79
CA GLY A 434 -49.38 -5.76 0.90
C GLY A 434 -48.95 -5.56 -0.55
N LYS A 435 -49.58 -6.33 -1.46
CA LYS A 435 -49.57 -6.32 -2.94
C LYS A 435 -48.49 -5.50 -3.66
N GLU A 436 -47.76 -6.15 -4.58
CA GLU A 436 -46.74 -5.56 -5.46
C GLU A 436 -47.12 -4.13 -5.90
N PRO A 437 -46.33 -3.10 -5.51
CA PRO A 437 -46.60 -1.75 -5.95
C PRO A 437 -46.24 -1.62 -7.42
N VAL A 438 -47.10 -0.98 -8.20
CA VAL A 438 -46.71 -0.40 -9.49
C VAL A 438 -45.70 0.70 -9.16
N ILE A 439 -44.43 0.49 -9.55
CA ILE A 439 -43.38 1.50 -9.40
C ILE A 439 -43.49 2.45 -10.59
N ASP A 440 -44.11 3.62 -10.37
CA ASP A 440 -44.12 4.69 -11.37
C ASP A 440 -42.76 5.38 -11.40
N GLY A 441 -41.97 5.14 -12.43
CA GLY A 441 -40.64 5.72 -12.58
C GLY A 441 -40.46 6.44 -13.91
N HIS A 442 -39.65 7.50 -13.92
CA HIS A 442 -39.23 8.19 -15.13
C HIS A 442 -37.79 7.84 -15.50
N SER A 443 -37.51 7.69 -16.80
CA SER A 443 -36.14 7.54 -17.31
C SER A 443 -35.72 8.74 -18.15
N LYS A 444 -34.51 9.24 -17.90
CA LYS A 444 -33.92 10.36 -18.65
C LYS A 444 -32.64 9.89 -19.32
N LEU A 445 -32.53 10.05 -20.64
CA LEU A 445 -31.26 9.83 -21.35
C LEU A 445 -30.24 10.87 -20.88
N VAL A 446 -29.10 10.42 -20.36
CA VAL A 446 -28.04 11.28 -19.81
C VAL A 446 -26.77 11.27 -20.66
N ALA A 447 -26.51 10.19 -21.41
CA ALA A 447 -25.37 10.14 -22.32
C ALA A 447 -25.63 9.20 -23.53
N ARG A 448 -24.95 9.47 -24.65
CA ARG A 448 -24.93 8.64 -25.86
C ARG A 448 -23.50 8.18 -26.13
N ASP A 449 -23.34 6.96 -26.63
CA ASP A 449 -22.05 6.35 -26.96
C ASP A 449 -21.06 6.33 -25.79
N LYS A 450 -21.59 6.28 -24.57
CA LYS A 450 -20.83 6.36 -23.32
C LYS A 450 -21.35 5.35 -22.31
N LEU A 451 -20.44 4.84 -21.48
CA LEU A 451 -20.75 4.04 -20.30
C LEU A 451 -20.07 4.63 -19.06
N PRO A 452 -20.67 4.50 -17.86
CA PRO A 452 -19.99 4.77 -16.61
C PRO A 452 -18.68 3.96 -16.50
N LEU A 453 -17.63 4.49 -15.86
CA LEU A 453 -16.43 3.68 -15.55
C LEU A 453 -16.70 2.65 -14.45
N THR A 454 -17.68 2.92 -13.58
CA THR A 454 -18.20 1.91 -12.65
C THR A 454 -18.67 0.69 -13.40
N PHE A 455 -18.44 -0.47 -12.81
CA PHE A 455 -18.99 -1.70 -13.34
C PHE A 455 -20.50 -1.71 -13.16
N PRO A 456 -21.22 -2.32 -14.12
CA PRO A 456 -22.63 -2.51 -13.92
C PRO A 456 -22.85 -3.45 -12.73
N LEU A 457 -23.87 -3.14 -11.93
CA LEU A 457 -24.47 -4.06 -10.96
C LEU A 457 -24.82 -5.40 -11.60
N ASP A 458 -25.21 -5.35 -12.88
CA ASP A 458 -25.59 -6.51 -13.67
C ASP A 458 -25.49 -6.22 -15.17
N ALA A 459 -25.06 -7.20 -15.97
CA ALA A 459 -24.93 -7.10 -17.41
C ALA A 459 -25.48 -8.36 -18.07
N ARG A 460 -26.42 -8.19 -19.01
CA ARG A 460 -27.10 -9.31 -19.66
C ARG A 460 -27.70 -8.92 -20.99
N GLU A 461 -27.95 -9.93 -21.81
CA GLU A 461 -28.70 -9.76 -23.03
C GLU A 461 -30.20 -9.58 -22.71
N MET A 462 -30.81 -8.58 -23.32
CA MET A 462 -32.22 -8.25 -23.15
C MET A 462 -32.88 -8.04 -24.51
N THR A 463 -34.14 -8.45 -24.61
CA THR A 463 -34.94 -8.32 -25.83
C THR A 463 -35.37 -6.88 -26.13
N SER A 464 -35.38 -6.00 -25.12
CA SER A 464 -35.74 -4.60 -25.30
C SER A 464 -35.16 -3.68 -24.23
N ARG A 465 -35.09 -2.38 -24.55
CA ARG A 465 -34.76 -1.32 -23.59
C ARG A 465 -35.69 -1.31 -22.38
N VAL A 466 -36.98 -1.58 -22.59
CA VAL A 466 -38.00 -1.55 -21.53
C VAL A 466 -37.76 -2.67 -20.52
N ALA A 467 -37.46 -3.89 -20.99
CA ALA A 467 -37.09 -5.00 -20.12
C ALA A 467 -35.86 -4.66 -19.27
N CYS A 468 -34.85 -4.03 -19.89
CA CYS A 468 -33.66 -3.56 -19.20
C CYS A 468 -33.96 -2.51 -18.11
N HIS A 469 -34.93 -1.61 -18.34
CA HIS A 469 -35.37 -0.64 -17.32
C HIS A 469 -36.11 -1.32 -16.16
N HIS A 470 -36.99 -2.27 -16.48
CA HIS A 470 -37.74 -3.04 -15.49
C HIS A 470 -36.83 -3.75 -14.50
N GLU A 471 -35.76 -4.38 -14.99
CA GLU A 471 -34.77 -5.05 -14.14
C GLU A 471 -34.01 -4.11 -13.20
N CYS A 472 -33.73 -2.87 -13.63
CA CYS A 472 -33.17 -1.87 -12.74
C CYS A 472 -34.19 -1.47 -11.66
N TRP A 473 -35.48 -1.39 -12.00
CA TRP A 473 -36.50 -1.01 -11.03
C TRP A 473 -36.74 -2.06 -9.95
N THR A 474 -36.52 -3.35 -10.24
CA THR A 474 -36.58 -4.42 -9.24
C THR A 474 -35.35 -4.44 -8.32
N MET A 475 -34.26 -3.78 -8.70
CA MET A 475 -33.06 -3.66 -7.87
C MET A 475 -33.12 -2.40 -6.97
N PRO A 476 -32.95 -2.52 -5.64
CA PRO A 476 -33.05 -1.38 -4.72
C PRO A 476 -31.93 -0.35 -4.93
N ASN A 477 -30.76 -0.79 -5.41
CA ASN A 477 -29.58 0.04 -5.61
C ASN A 477 -29.31 0.42 -7.06
N CYS A 478 -30.21 0.15 -8.01
CA CYS A 478 -30.00 0.51 -9.42
C CYS A 478 -30.60 1.90 -9.75
N LEU A 479 -29.78 2.78 -10.30
CA LEU A 479 -30.13 4.17 -10.66
C LEU A 479 -29.86 4.52 -12.12
N TYR A 480 -29.04 3.75 -12.82
CA TYR A 480 -28.74 3.99 -14.24
C TYR A 480 -28.86 2.72 -15.06
N VAL A 481 -29.23 2.88 -16.32
CA VAL A 481 -29.38 1.80 -17.29
C VAL A 481 -28.66 2.19 -18.57
N ALA A 482 -27.69 1.41 -19.01
CA ALA A 482 -27.15 1.53 -20.35
C ALA A 482 -27.68 0.40 -21.24
N TYR A 483 -28.17 0.78 -22.42
CA TYR A 483 -28.72 -0.16 -23.38
C TYR A 483 -28.13 0.09 -24.77
N SER A 484 -27.64 -0.97 -25.41
CA SER A 484 -27.16 -0.95 -26.80
C SER A 484 -27.97 -1.93 -27.64
N LYS A 485 -28.52 -1.46 -28.76
CA LYS A 485 -29.25 -2.29 -29.71
C LYS A 485 -28.30 -2.80 -30.78
N ALA A 486 -28.11 -4.11 -30.89
CA ALA A 486 -27.33 -4.68 -31.99
C ALA A 486 -28.02 -4.37 -33.33
N ARG A 487 -27.24 -3.96 -34.34
CA ARG A 487 -27.80 -3.61 -35.65
C ARG A 487 -28.33 -4.83 -36.42
N ASN A 488 -27.80 -6.03 -36.17
CA ASN A 488 -28.08 -7.26 -36.94
C ASN A 488 -28.16 -8.57 -36.07
N ALA A 489 -28.48 -8.50 -34.78
CA ALA A 489 -28.59 -9.70 -33.93
C ALA A 489 -29.82 -9.64 -33.00
N ASP A 490 -30.37 -10.81 -32.66
CA ASP A 490 -31.55 -11.00 -31.79
C ASP A 490 -31.30 -10.63 -30.31
N SER A 491 -30.09 -10.19 -29.95
CA SER A 491 -29.73 -9.79 -28.60
C SER A 491 -29.25 -8.33 -28.51
N SER A 492 -29.72 -7.62 -27.49
CA SER A 492 -29.28 -6.26 -27.15
C SER A 492 -28.58 -6.28 -25.79
N ASP A 493 -27.49 -5.52 -25.63
CA ASP A 493 -26.72 -5.49 -24.37
C ASP A 493 -27.38 -4.51 -23.39
N CYS A 494 -27.71 -5.02 -22.20
CA CYS A 494 -28.29 -4.28 -21.09
C CYS A 494 -27.31 -4.28 -19.91
N ARG A 495 -27.03 -3.09 -19.38
CA ARG A 495 -26.13 -2.89 -18.24
C ARG A 495 -26.79 -1.99 -17.20
N LEU A 496 -26.85 -2.46 -15.97
CA LEU A 496 -27.51 -1.80 -14.85
C LEU A 496 -26.45 -1.20 -13.93
N PHE A 497 -26.59 0.04 -13.45
CA PHE A 497 -25.60 0.66 -12.58
C PHE A 497 -26.23 1.32 -11.36
N GLY A 498 -25.47 1.34 -10.27
CA GLY A 498 -25.89 1.98 -9.03
C GLY A 498 -25.53 3.45 -8.92
N PRO A 499 -25.64 4.05 -7.72
CA PRO A 499 -25.38 5.47 -7.49
C PRO A 499 -23.98 5.92 -7.86
N THR A 500 -22.98 5.03 -7.76
CA THR A 500 -21.59 5.32 -8.12
C THR A 500 -21.42 5.69 -9.59
N ALA A 501 -22.33 5.27 -10.48
CA ALA A 501 -22.33 5.67 -11.89
C ALA A 501 -22.57 7.17 -12.10
N GLN A 502 -23.10 7.88 -11.09
CA GLN A 502 -23.28 9.32 -11.18
C GLN A 502 -21.95 10.07 -11.26
N CYS A 503 -20.90 9.57 -10.61
CA CYS A 503 -19.64 10.29 -10.51
C CYS A 503 -18.46 9.55 -11.16
N SER A 504 -18.64 8.34 -11.69
CA SER A 504 -17.56 7.50 -12.21
C SER A 504 -16.91 7.95 -13.53
N GLY A 505 -17.12 9.19 -13.97
CA GLY A 505 -16.75 9.59 -15.33
C GLY A 505 -17.45 8.73 -16.40
N LEU A 506 -17.12 8.96 -17.68
CA LEU A 506 -17.71 8.24 -18.80
C LEU A 506 -16.62 7.76 -19.77
N LYS A 507 -16.58 6.45 -20.06
CA LYS A 507 -15.78 5.90 -21.16
C LYS A 507 -16.54 5.89 -22.47
N ASP A 508 -15.82 6.08 -23.57
CA ASP A 508 -16.35 5.86 -24.92
C ASP A 508 -16.81 4.42 -25.11
N SER A 509 -18.06 4.26 -25.53
CA SER A 509 -18.69 2.98 -25.80
C SER A 509 -19.76 3.15 -26.89
N PRO A 510 -19.33 3.16 -28.17
CA PRO A 510 -20.24 3.37 -29.29
C PRO A 510 -21.42 2.39 -29.30
N GLY A 511 -22.63 2.91 -29.50
CA GLY A 511 -23.88 2.14 -29.54
C GLY A 511 -24.68 2.14 -28.24
N PHE A 512 -24.10 2.53 -27.11
CA PHE A 512 -24.81 2.58 -25.83
C PHE A 512 -25.59 3.88 -25.62
N LEU A 513 -26.78 3.76 -25.06
CA LEU A 513 -27.59 4.86 -24.55
C LEU A 513 -27.72 4.71 -23.03
N LEU A 514 -27.19 5.67 -22.27
CA LEU A 514 -27.22 5.68 -20.81
C LEU A 514 -28.40 6.51 -20.31
N TYR A 515 -29.25 5.90 -19.49
CA TYR A 515 -30.43 6.50 -18.87
C TYR A 515 -30.23 6.56 -17.35
N LYS A 516 -30.67 7.66 -16.73
CA LYS A 516 -30.88 7.74 -15.28
C LYS A 516 -32.34 7.42 -14.99
N LEU A 517 -32.59 6.51 -14.05
CA LEU A 517 -33.92 6.20 -13.55
C LEU A 517 -34.21 7.03 -12.30
N SER A 518 -35.44 7.44 -12.15
CA SER A 518 -35.99 8.03 -10.93
C SER A 518 -37.25 7.21 -10.59
N LYS A 519 -37.22 6.55 -9.43
CA LYS A 519 -38.35 5.78 -8.88
C LYS A 519 -39.32 6.70 -8.16
#